data_AF-A0A380DZB6-F1
#
_entry.id   AF-A0A380DZB6-F1
#
_cell.length_a   1.000
_cell.length_b   1.000
_cell.length_c   1.000
_cell.angle_alpha   90.00
_cell.angle_beta   90.00
_cell.angle_gamma   90.00
#
_symmetry.space_group_name_H-M   'P 1'
#
loop_
_entity.id
_entity.type
_entity.pdbx_description
1 polymer ?
#
loop_
_entity_poly.entity_id
_entity_poly.type
_entity_poly.pdbx_seq_one_letter_code
_entity_poly.pdbx_strand_id
1 'polypeptide(L)' 'MTTQKISKNLVVGFVKSKEKHPDADKLNVCQVDIGEDEPVQIVCGAPNVDAGQYVIVAKVGGKLPGGY' A
#
# COMPACT_ATOMS: atom_id res chain seq x y z
N MET A 1 3.66 -26.91 -9.97
CA MET A 1 3.73 -25.43 -10.04
C MET A 1 2.31 -24.91 -10.19
N THR A 2 1.68 -24.47 -9.11
CA THR A 2 0.28 -24.03 -9.15
C THR A 2 0.25 -22.56 -9.56
N THR A 3 -0.29 -22.26 -10.74
CA THR A 3 -0.51 -20.89 -11.21
C THR A 3 -1.55 -20.22 -10.32
N GLN A 4 -1.12 -19.52 -9.26
CA GLN A 4 -2.02 -18.75 -8.41
C GLN A 4 -2.47 -17.50 -9.17
N LYS A 5 -3.79 -17.36 -9.31
CA LYS A 5 -4.44 -16.22 -9.96
C LYS A 5 -4.18 -14.97 -9.13
N ILE A 6 -3.32 -14.08 -9.63
CA ILE A 6 -3.08 -12.77 -9.02
C ILE A 6 -4.41 -11.99 -9.03
N SER A 7 -4.81 -11.48 -7.87
CA SER A 7 -6.12 -10.87 -7.68
C SER A 7 -6.24 -9.55 -8.44
N LYS A 8 -7.43 -9.25 -8.97
CA LYS A 8 -7.76 -7.97 -9.67
C LYS A 8 -7.70 -6.71 -8.78
N ASN A 9 -7.25 -6.85 -7.54
CA ASN A 9 -7.28 -5.82 -6.50
C ASN A 9 -5.89 -5.22 -6.22
N LEU A 10 -4.90 -5.51 -7.07
CA LEU A 10 -3.62 -4.81 -7.06
C LEU A 10 -3.72 -3.64 -8.03
N VAL A 11 -3.53 -2.44 -7.51
CA VAL A 11 -3.60 -1.18 -8.26
C VAL A 11 -2.31 -0.40 -8.08
N VAL A 12 -2.04 0.51 -9.00
CA VAL A 12 -0.98 1.51 -8.83
C VAL A 12 -1.53 2.63 -7.95
N GLY A 13 -0.81 2.97 -6.89
CA GLY A 13 -1.12 4.11 -6.03
C GLY A 13 0.02 5.11 -5.99
N PHE A 14 -0.29 6.38 -5.76
CA PHE A 14 0.68 7.46 -5.59
C PHE A 14 0.72 7.93 -4.14
N VAL A 15 1.90 7.90 -3.51
CA VAL A 15 2.06 8.32 -2.11
C VAL A 15 2.05 9.85 -2.04
N LYS A 16 0.96 10.44 -1.56
CA LYS A 16 0.81 11.90 -1.41
C LYS A 16 1.59 12.42 -0.22
N SER A 17 1.53 11.73 0.91
CA SER A 17 2.26 12.10 2.13
C SER A 17 2.68 10.87 2.92
N LYS A 18 3.71 11.06 3.75
CA LYS A 18 4.24 10.07 4.68
C LYS A 18 4.60 10.77 5.98
N GLU A 19 4.04 10.29 7.07
CA GLU A 19 4.28 10.80 8.42
C GLU A 19 4.70 9.66 9.33
N LYS A 20 5.45 9.98 10.39
CA LYS A 20 5.87 8.97 11.36
C LYS A 20 4.66 8.45 12.13
N HIS A 21 4.56 7.14 12.33
CA HIS A 21 3.51 6.60 13.18
C HIS A 21 3.74 7.03 14.65
N PRO A 22 2.75 7.64 15.33
CA PRO A 22 2.94 8.17 16.69
C PRO A 22 3.33 7.10 17.70
N ASP A 23 2.77 5.89 17.55
CA ASP A 23 2.99 4.77 18.47
C ASP A 23 3.99 3.70 17.97
N ALA A 24 4.71 3.93 16.86
CA ALA A 24 5.59 2.90 16.30
C ALA A 24 6.83 3.46 15.59
N ASP A 25 8.01 3.16 16.16
CA ASP A 25 9.31 3.64 15.67
C ASP A 25 9.73 3.11 14.30
N LYS A 26 9.05 2.08 13.77
CA LYS A 26 9.40 1.47 12.47
C LYS A 26 8.29 1.62 11.43
N LEU A 27 7.18 2.25 11.79
CA LEU A 27 6.04 2.40 10.90
C LEU A 27 5.85 3.86 10.50
N ASN A 28 5.22 4.05 9.35
CA ASN A 28 4.82 5.34 8.83
C ASN A 28 3.35 5.27 8.43
N VAL A 29 2.64 6.36 8.61
CA VAL A 29 1.28 6.57 8.10
C VAL A 29 1.40 7.26 6.75
N CYS A 30 0.95 6.60 5.69
CA CYS A 30 1.02 7.12 4.33
C CYS A 30 -0.40 7.42 3.81
N GLN A 31 -0.59 8.57 3.16
CA GLN A 31 -1.80 8.85 2.39
C GLN A 31 -1.53 8.51 0.93
N VAL A 32 -2.27 7.56 0.38
CA VAL A 32 -2.01 7.01 -0.96
C VAL A 32 -3.24 7.21 -1.85
N ASP A 33 -3.04 7.88 -2.98
CA ASP A 33 -4.05 8.05 -4.00
C ASP A 33 -4.09 6.81 -4.89
N ILE A 34 -5.23 6.13 -4.94
CA ILE A 34 -5.46 4.93 -5.76
C ILE A 34 -6.53 5.15 -6.83
N GLY A 35 -6.88 6.42 -7.11
CA GLY A 35 -7.95 6.78 -8.06
C GLY A 35 -9.37 6.66 -7.49
N GLU A 36 -9.52 6.72 -6.18
CA GLU A 36 -10.82 6.88 -5.49
C GLU A 36 -11.07 8.35 -5.14
N ASP A 37 -12.26 8.69 -4.65
CA ASP A 37 -12.63 10.08 -4.33
C ASP A 37 -11.69 10.70 -3.28
N GLU A 38 -11.22 9.90 -2.31
CA GLU A 38 -10.28 10.31 -1.27
C GLU A 38 -9.05 9.40 -1.21
N PRO A 39 -7.86 9.93 -0.86
CA PRO A 39 -6.68 9.11 -0.58
C PRO A 39 -6.95 8.13 0.56
N VAL A 40 -6.39 6.92 0.45
CA VAL A 40 -6.50 5.91 1.49
C VAL A 40 -5.31 5.98 2.44
N GLN A 41 -5.57 5.78 3.72
CA GLN A 41 -4.52 5.68 4.74
C GLN A 41 -3.93 4.27 4.76
N ILE A 42 -2.61 4.16 4.58
CA ILE A 42 -1.88 2.89 4.64
C ILE A 42 -0.73 3.03 5.64
N VAL A 43 -0.68 2.14 6.63
CA VAL A 43 0.46 2.03 7.54
C VAL A 43 1.50 1.12 6.90
N CYS A 44 2.71 1.62 6.70
CA CYS A 44 3.81 0.87 6.07
C CYS A 44 5.12 1.02 6.83
N GLY A 45 5.83 -0.10 7.01
CA GLY A 45 7.16 -0.15 7.64
C GLY A 45 8.33 -0.26 6.67
N ALA A 46 8.08 -0.22 5.36
CA ALA A 46 9.13 -0.38 4.37
C ALA A 46 10.07 0.85 4.38
N PRO A 47 11.40 0.67 4.48
CA PRO A 47 12.35 1.77 4.63
C PRO A 47 12.47 2.62 3.37
N ASN A 48 12.10 2.06 2.21
CA ASN A 48 12.16 2.71 0.91
C ASN A 48 10.85 3.41 0.52
N VAL A 49 9.81 3.39 1.38
CA VAL A 49 8.58 4.12 1.08
C VAL A 49 8.74 5.59 1.45
N ASP A 50 8.49 6.50 0.51
CA ASP A 50 8.49 7.95 0.71
C ASP A 50 7.33 8.64 -0.03
N ALA A 51 7.14 9.95 0.16
CA ALA A 51 6.15 10.73 -0.58
C ALA A 51 6.65 11.00 -2.01
N GLY A 52 5.73 11.15 -2.97
CA GLY A 52 6.06 11.50 -4.35
C GLY A 52 6.42 10.31 -5.26
N GLN A 53 6.13 9.08 -4.85
CA GLN A 53 6.41 7.88 -5.64
C GLN A 53 5.13 7.09 -5.97
N TYR A 54 5.22 6.29 -7.02
CA TYR A 54 4.23 5.28 -7.34
C TYR A 54 4.60 3.94 -6.72
N VAL A 55 3.61 3.28 -6.11
CA VAL A 55 3.74 1.99 -5.44
C VAL A 55 2.60 1.06 -5.86
N ILE A 56 2.79 -0.25 -5.68
CA ILE A 56 1.71 -1.22 -5.84
C ILE A 56 0.93 -1.30 -4.52
N VAL A 57 -0.37 -1.12 -4.60
CA VAL A 57 -1.30 -1.17 -3.45
C VAL A 57 -2.22 -2.38 -3.59
N ALA A 58 -2.25 -3.21 -2.57
CA ALA A 58 -3.27 -4.24 -2.42
C ALA A 58 -4.49 -3.64 -1.72
N LYS A 59 -5.61 -3.52 -2.45
CA LYS A 59 -6.88 -3.09 -1.87
C LYS A 59 -7.44 -4.16 -0.93
N VAL A 60 -8.34 -3.76 -0.04
CA VAL A 60 -9.08 -4.68 0.83
C VAL A 60 -9.72 -5.78 -0.01
N GLY A 61 -9.51 -7.04 0.40
CA GLY A 61 -9.96 -8.23 -0.34
C GLY A 61 -9.06 -8.64 -1.51
N GLY A 62 -7.92 -7.98 -1.74
CA GLY A 62 -6.87 -8.46 -2.63
C GLY A 62 -6.13 -9.65 -2.03
N LYS A 63 -5.85 -10.66 -2.87
CA LYS A 63 -5.02 -11.81 -2.49
C LYS A 63 -3.65 -11.75 -3.14
N LEU A 64 -2.62 -12.01 -2.36
CA LEU A 64 -1.23 -12.10 -2.77
C LEU A 64 -0.80 -13.56 -2.96
N PRO A 65 0.24 -13.82 -3.78
CA PRO A 65 0.88 -15.12 -3.84
C PRO A 65 1.32 -15.57 -2.44
N GLY A 66 0.98 -16.80 -2.06
CA GLY A 66 1.26 -17.33 -0.72
C GLY A 66 0.04 -17.42 0.21
N GLY A 67 -1.13 -16.95 -0.25
CA GLY A 67 -2.41 -17.16 0.44
C GLY A 67 -2.81 -16.06 1.42
N TYR A 68 -2.21 -14.87 1.30
CA TYR A 68 -2.50 -13.67 2.11
C TYR A 68 -3.52 -12.75 1.44
#